data_AF-A0A7H4MMS7-F1
#
_entry.id   AF-A0A7H4MMS7-F1
#
_cell.length_a   1.000
_cell.length_b   1.000
_cell.length_c   1.000
_cell.angle_alpha   90.00
_cell.angle_beta   90.00
_cell.angle_gamma   90.00
#
_symmetry.space_group_name_H-M   'P 1'
#
loop_
_entity.id
_entity.type
_entity.pdbx_description
1 polymer ?
#
loop_
_entity_poly.entity_id
_entity_poly.type
_entity_poly.pdbx_seq_one_letter_code
_entity_poly.pdbx_strand_id
1 'polypeptide(L)' 'MKLRWLLILVVFLAGCSSKHDYTNPPWNPEVPVKRAMQWMPISEKAGAAWGVDPQLITAIIAIESGGNPAVVSKSAPSG' A
#
# COMPACT_ATOMS: atom_id res chain seq x y z
N MET A 1 -37.34 6.00 -29.64
CA MET A 1 -36.92 6.58 -28.34
C MET A 1 -36.43 5.54 -27.31
N LYS A 2 -37.00 4.33 -27.24
CA LYS A 2 -36.60 3.29 -26.25
C LYS A 2 -35.21 2.68 -26.50
N LEU A 3 -34.82 2.44 -27.76
CA LEU A 3 -33.54 1.80 -28.10
C LEU A 3 -32.32 2.70 -27.82
N ARG A 4 -32.42 4.01 -28.08
CA ARG A 4 -31.34 4.98 -27.78
C ARG A 4 -31.06 5.06 -26.28
N TRP A 5 -32.09 4.99 -25.43
CA TRP A 5 -31.93 4.97 -23.98
C TRP A 5 -31.31 3.66 -23.47
N LEU A 6 -31.66 2.52 -24.06
CA LEU A 6 -31.04 1.23 -23.72
C LEU A 6 -29.54 1.22 -24.05
N LEU A 7 -29.13 1.78 -25.19
CA LEU A 7 -27.71 1.88 -25.55
C LEU A 7 -26.91 2.77 -24.58
N ILE A 8 -27.49 3.89 -24.13
CA ILE A 8 -26.87 4.77 -23.12
C ILE A 8 -26.68 4.00 -21.80
N LEU A 9 -27.68 3.22 -21.39
CA LEU A 9 -27.63 2.43 -20.16
C LEU A 9 -26.54 1.35 -20.21
N VAL A 10 -26.37 0.68 -21.36
CA VAL A 10 -25.31 -0.33 -21.57
C VAL A 10 -23.92 0.30 -21.51
N VAL A 11 -23.73 1.49 -22.08
CA VAL A 11 -22.44 2.22 -22.01
C VAL A 11 -22.11 2.65 -20.58
N PHE A 12 -23.10 3.12 -19.81
CA PHE A 12 -22.90 3.44 -18.40
C PHE A 12 -22.58 2.21 -17.53
N LEU A 13 -23.16 1.05 -17.81
CA LEU A 13 -22.87 -0.20 -17.09
C LEU A 13 -21.48 -0.77 -17.39
N ALA A 14 -20.98 -0.61 -18.62
CA ALA A 14 -19.66 -1.11 -19.02
C ALA A 14 -18.49 -0.36 -18.36
N GLY A 15 -18.72 0.84 -17.82
CA GLY A 15 -17.70 1.66 -17.16
C GLY A 15 -17.21 1.16 -15.79
N CYS A 16 -17.90 0.20 -15.17
CA CYS A 16 -17.59 -0.25 -13.80
C CYS A 16 -16.56 -1.38 -13.69
N SER A 17 -16.07 -1.96 -14.81
CA SER A 17 -15.16 -3.11 -14.79
C SER A 17 -13.74 -2.74 -15.20
N SER A 18 -13.17 -1.73 -14.54
CA SER A 18 -11.74 -1.42 -14.67
C SER A 18 -10.94 -2.39 -13.80
N LYS A 19 -10.10 -3.23 -14.42
CA LYS A 19 -9.15 -4.09 -13.69
C LYS A 19 -7.90 -3.27 -13.39
N HIS A 20 -7.56 -3.13 -12.12
CA HIS A 20 -6.28 -2.55 -11.72
C HIS A 20 -5.22 -3.65 -11.66
N ASP A 21 -4.10 -3.43 -12.35
CA ASP A 21 -2.93 -4.30 -12.25
C ASP A 21 -2.11 -3.88 -11.05
N TYR A 22 -2.35 -4.53 -9.91
CA TYR A 22 -1.63 -4.25 -8.66
C TYR A 22 -0.20 -4.79 -8.63
N THR A 23 0.23 -5.51 -9.67
CA THR A 23 1.56 -6.13 -9.74
C THR A 23 2.56 -5.32 -10.56
N ASN A 24 2.08 -4.27 -11.23
CA ASN A 24 2.86 -3.45 -12.15
C ASN A 24 2.80 -1.96 -11.74
N PRO A 25 3.94 -1.28 -11.56
CA PRO A 25 5.31 -1.76 -11.72
C PRO A 25 5.74 -2.76 -10.63
N PRO A 26 6.65 -3.69 -10.95
CA PRO A 26 7.19 -4.59 -9.94
C PRO A 26 7.97 -3.78 -8.89
N TRP A 27 7.70 -4.07 -7.62
CA TRP A 27 8.40 -3.47 -6.48
C TRP A 27 9.52 -4.40 -6.00
N ASN A 28 10.75 -3.88 -5.87
CA ASN A 28 11.89 -4.63 -5.33
C ASN A 28 11.99 -4.44 -3.80
N PRO A 29 11.75 -5.49 -2.99
CA PRO A 29 11.75 -5.39 -1.52
C PRO A 29 13.14 -5.31 -0.88
N GLU A 30 14.21 -5.69 -1.60
CA GLU A 30 15.50 -6.01 -0.98
C GLU A 30 16.08 -4.86 -0.15
N VAL A 31 16.18 -3.67 -0.75
CA VAL A 31 16.75 -2.48 -0.07
C VAL A 31 15.81 -1.92 1.00
N PRO A 32 14.50 -1.70 0.73
CA PRO A 32 13.57 -1.20 1.74
C PRO A 32 13.47 -2.11 2.97
N VAL A 33 13.39 -3.43 2.78
CA VAL A 33 13.33 -4.39 3.90
C VAL A 33 14.63 -4.38 4.69
N LYS A 34 15.79 -4.38 4.02
CA LYS A 34 17.09 -4.34 4.72
C LYS A 34 17.24 -3.10 5.61
N ARG A 35 16.72 -1.94 5.19
CA ARG A 35 16.67 -0.73 6.02
C ARG A 35 15.64 -0.85 7.14
N ALA A 36 14.46 -1.37 6.86
CA ALA A 36 13.42 -1.59 7.86
C ALA A 36 13.88 -2.54 8.98
N MET A 37 14.70 -3.55 8.67
CA MET A 37 15.28 -4.47 9.66
C MET A 37 16.12 -3.78 10.74
N GLN A 38 16.67 -2.59 10.48
CA GLN A 38 17.39 -1.80 11.50
C GLN A 38 16.47 -1.41 12.66
N TRP A 39 15.16 -1.36 12.41
CA TRP A 39 14.11 -1.02 13.38
C TRP A 39 13.50 -2.25 14.06
N MET A 40 13.96 -3.47 13.74
CA MET A 40 13.39 -4.72 14.26
C MET A 40 13.29 -4.77 15.80
N PRO A 41 14.30 -4.35 16.59
CA PRO A 41 14.16 -4.37 18.05
C PRO A 41 13.01 -3.48 18.57
N ILE A 42 12.70 -2.40 17.85
CA ILE A 42 11.57 -1.52 18.17
C ILE A 42 10.26 -2.17 17.71
N SER A 43 10.24 -2.77 16.51
CA SER A 43 9.11 -3.56 16.00
C SER A 43 8.74 -4.71 16.94
N GLU A 44 9.72 -5.41 17.53
CA GLU A 44 9.51 -6.49 18.50
C GLU A 44 8.87 -5.96 19.80
N LYS A 45 9.41 -4.87 20.34
CA LYS A 45 8.85 -4.23 21.54
C LYS A 45 7.42 -3.72 21.30
N ALA A 46 7.17 -3.08 20.16
CA ALA A 46 5.86 -2.59 19.78
C ALA A 46 4.89 -3.75 19.52
N GLY A 47 5.34 -4.80 18.83
CA GLY A 47 4.55 -5.99 18.55
C GLY A 47 4.12 -6.71 19.82
N ALA A 48 5.03 -6.88 20.78
CA ALA A 48 4.72 -7.45 22.08
C ALA A 48 3.73 -6.58 22.89
N ALA A 49 3.86 -5.26 22.83
CA ALA A 49 2.97 -4.34 23.56
C ALA A 49 1.56 -4.26 22.97
N TRP A 50 1.43 -4.37 21.65
CA TRP A 50 0.17 -4.16 20.93
C TRP A 50 -0.44 -5.43 20.34
N GLY A 51 0.17 -6.59 20.55
CA GLY A 51 -0.30 -7.88 20.02
C GLY A 51 -0.22 -7.96 18.49
N VAL A 52 0.77 -7.29 17.89
CA VAL A 52 0.99 -7.23 16.43
C VAL A 52 2.26 -7.98 16.08
N ASP A 53 2.28 -8.68 14.94
CA ASP A 53 3.48 -9.34 14.44
C ASP A 53 4.59 -8.31 14.09
N PRO A 54 5.79 -8.40 14.67
CA PRO A 54 6.92 -7.53 14.34
C PRO A 54 7.31 -7.55 12.85
N GLN A 55 7.07 -8.66 12.15
CA GLN A 55 7.33 -8.72 10.70
C GLN A 55 6.35 -7.86 9.92
N LEU A 56 5.07 -7.83 10.32
CA LEU A 56 4.07 -6.94 9.74
C LEU A 56 4.44 -5.47 9.94
N ILE A 57 4.85 -5.09 11.16
CA ILE A 57 5.31 -3.71 11.45
C ILE A 57 6.50 -3.35 10.55
N THR A 58 7.47 -4.25 10.44
CA THR A 58 8.68 -4.04 9.62
C THR A 58 8.35 -3.97 8.13
N ALA A 59 7.39 -4.75 7.63
CA ALA A 59 6.92 -4.69 6.26
C ALA A 59 6.25 -3.34 5.95
N ILE A 60 5.46 -2.81 6.89
CA ILE A 60 4.85 -1.48 6.75
C ILE A 60 5.93 -0.39 6.69
N ILE A 61 6.94 -0.44 7.56
CA ILE A 61 8.07 0.50 7.52
C ILE A 61 8.79 0.43 6.16
N ALA A 62 8.99 -0.78 5.61
CA ALA A 62 9.61 -0.95 4.30
C ALA A 62 8.78 -0.33 3.16
N ILE A 63 7.45 -0.42 3.23
CA ILE A 63 6.53 0.11 2.21
C ILE A 63 6.36 1.63 2.33
N GLU A 64 6.12 2.13 3.53
CA GLU A 64 5.74 3.53 3.76
C GLU A 64 6.94 4.48 3.74
N SER A 65 8.07 4.07 4.35
CA SER A 65 9.23 4.96 4.52
C SER A 65 10.52 4.41 3.93
N GLY A 66 10.54 3.14 3.51
CA GLY A 66 11.77 2.44 3.13
C GLY A 66 12.80 2.43 4.25
N GLY A 67 12.36 2.52 5.51
CA GLY A 67 13.20 2.64 6.70
C GLY A 67 13.76 4.03 6.99
N ASN A 68 13.28 5.10 6.32
CA ASN A 68 13.71 6.47 6.59
C ASN A 68 12.76 7.20 7.58
N PRO A 69 13.20 7.49 8.81
CA PRO A 69 12.36 8.16 9.81
C PRO A 69 12.08 9.63 9.51
N ALA A 70 12.72 10.23 8.50
CA ALA A 70 12.50 11.62 8.09
C ALA A 70 11.62 11.74 6.83
N VAL A 71 10.97 10.66 6.40
CA VAL A 71 10.11 10.69 5.21
C VAL A 71 8.86 11.54 5.50
N VAL A 72 8.48 12.37 4.52
CA VAL A 72 7.22 13.11 4.52
C VAL A 72 6.56 12.89 3.17
N SER A 73 5.34 12.38 3.18
CA SER A 73 4.58 12.14 1.95
C SER A 73 3.84 13.39 1.48
N LYS A 74 3.32 13.38 0.24
CA LYS A 74 2.55 14.49 -0.32
C LYS A 74 1.26 14.80 0.45
N SER A 75 0.68 13.80 1.13
CA SER A 75 -0.48 13.99 2.01
C SER A 75 -0.11 14.41 3.44
N ALA A 76 1.18 14.72 3.69
CA ALA A 76 1.78 15.07 4.98
C ALA A 76 1.79 14.03 6.13
N PRO A 77 1.66 12.70 5.93
CA PRO A 77 2.10 11.74 6.94
C PRO A 77 3.63 11.76 7.05
N SER A 78 4.11 11.68 8.28
CA SER A 78 5.53 11.61 8.66
C SER A 78 5.88 10.21 9.17
N GLY A 79 7.10 9.74 8.84
CA GLY A 79 7.65 8.45 9.29
C GLY A 79 8.22 8.45 10.70
#